data_AF-A0A966SE28-F1
#
_entry.id   AF-A0A966SE28-F1
#
_cell.length_a   1.000
_cell.length_b   1.000
_cell.length_c   1.000
_cell.angle_alpha   90.00
_cell.angle_beta   90.00
_cell.angle_gamma   90.00
#
_symmetry.space_group_name_H-M   'P 1'
#
loop_
_entity.id
_entity.type
_entity.pdbx_description
1 polymer ?
#
loop_
_entity_poly.entity_id
_entity_poly.type
_entity_poly.pdbx_seq_one_letter_code
_entity_poly.pdbx_strand_id
1 'polypeptide(L)'
;MLPSHITMLTYEEALAHVLAALPPAKPEKVPVAEAAGRFLTEAVSSPLDLPPFDNSAMDGYAVRAADIATASAEKPVVLRRVGQIGAGEVFAGNVG
;
A
#
# COMPACT_ATOMS: atom_id res chain seq x y z
N MET A 1 24.45 -18.18 -60.52
CA MET A 1 23.14 -17.49 -60.61
C MET A 1 22.73 -17.17 -59.18
N LEU A 2 22.99 -15.95 -58.69
CA LEU A 2 22.68 -15.56 -57.32
C LEU A 2 21.17 -15.26 -57.21
N PRO A 3 20.44 -15.79 -56.20
CA PRO A 3 19.06 -15.40 -56.01
C PRO A 3 18.99 -13.98 -55.42
N SER A 4 18.40 -13.11 -56.23
CA SER A 4 17.37 -12.10 -55.93
C SER A 4 17.29 -11.53 -54.51
N HIS A 5 17.58 -10.22 -54.43
CA HIS A 5 17.11 -9.22 -53.46
C HIS A 5 17.03 -9.63 -51.98
N ILE A 6 18.04 -9.20 -51.20
CA ILE A 6 17.86 -8.98 -49.76
C ILE A 6 16.89 -7.81 -49.61
N THR A 7 15.61 -8.10 -49.33
CA THR A 7 14.66 -7.06 -48.90
C THR A 7 15.12 -6.55 -47.54
N MET A 8 15.58 -5.30 -47.48
CA MET A 8 15.97 -4.66 -46.23
C MET A 8 14.71 -4.39 -45.40
N LEU A 9 14.68 -4.89 -44.18
CA LEU A 9 13.65 -4.55 -43.21
C LEU A 9 13.76 -3.08 -42.84
N THR A 10 12.63 -2.44 -42.56
CA THR A 10 12.66 -1.15 -41.87
C THR A 10 13.17 -1.34 -40.44
N TYR A 11 13.54 -0.24 -39.79
CA TYR A 11 13.94 -0.27 -38.38
C TYR A 11 12.83 -0.87 -37.49
N GLU A 12 11.58 -0.49 -37.73
CA GLU A 12 10.42 -0.95 -36.97
C GLU A 12 10.17 -2.45 -37.15
N GLU A 13 10.30 -2.96 -38.38
CA GLU A 13 10.16 -4.39 -38.69
C GLU A 13 11.27 -5.21 -38.02
N ALA A 14 12.52 -4.73 -38.11
CA ALA A 14 13.65 -5.36 -37.46
C ALA A 14 13.50 -5.38 -35.92
N LEU A 15 13.09 -4.26 -35.33
CA LEU A 15 12.83 -4.15 -33.89
C LEU A 15 11.71 -5.11 -33.44
N ALA A 16 10.60 -5.15 -34.19
CA ALA A 16 9.48 -6.04 -33.89
C ALA A 16 9.90 -7.52 -33.94
N HIS A 17 10.68 -7.92 -34.95
CA HIS A 17 11.21 -9.28 -35.05
C HIS A 17 12.13 -9.64 -33.87
N VAL A 18 13.02 -8.72 -33.47
CA VAL A 18 13.91 -8.94 -32.32
C VAL A 18 13.11 -9.10 -31.03
N LEU A 19 12.16 -8.20 -30.77
CA LEU A 19 11.34 -8.26 -29.55
C LEU A 19 10.45 -9.51 -29.50
N ALA A 20 9.89 -9.92 -30.65
CA ALA A 20 9.05 -11.12 -30.74
C ALA A 20 9.83 -12.43 -30.54
N ALA A 21 11.14 -12.43 -30.83
CA ALA A 21 12.00 -13.60 -30.66
C ALA A 21 12.46 -13.80 -29.20
N LEU A 22 12.29 -12.80 -28.32
CA LEU A 22 12.73 -12.90 -26.94
C LEU A 22 11.83 -13.86 -26.16
N PRO A 23 12.41 -14.80 -25.38
CA PRO A 23 11.62 -15.65 -24.51
C PRO A 23 10.98 -14.81 -23.38
N PRO A 24 9.83 -15.26 -22.82
CA PRO A 24 9.26 -14.61 -21.66
C PRO A 24 10.26 -14.60 -20.49
N ALA A 25 10.23 -13.53 -19.71
CA ALA A 25 11.05 -13.42 -18.51
C ALA A 25 10.72 -14.58 -17.55
N LYS A 26 11.75 -15.19 -16.97
CA LYS A 26 11.57 -16.24 -15.97
C LYS A 26 11.40 -15.58 -14.61
N PRO A 27 10.24 -15.76 -13.93
CA PRO A 27 10.05 -15.22 -12.60
C PRO A 27 10.96 -15.93 -11.60
N GLU A 28 11.47 -15.18 -10.64
CA GLU A 28 12.21 -15.69 -9.50
C GLU A 28 11.71 -15.01 -8.22
N LYS A 29 11.74 -15.75 -7.11
CA LYS A 29 11.48 -15.18 -5.79
C LYS A 29 12.80 -14.76 -5.17
N VAL A 30 12.91 -13.48 -4.86
CA VAL A 30 14.09 -12.89 -4.22
C VAL A 30 13.68 -12.23 -2.90
N PRO A 31 14.59 -12.11 -1.92
CA PRO A 31 14.36 -11.27 -0.75
C PRO A 31 14.09 -9.82 -1.16
N VAL A 32 13.22 -9.12 -0.42
CA VAL A 32 12.86 -7.71 -0.71
C VAL A 32 14.10 -6.81 -0.73
N ALA A 33 15.10 -7.09 0.11
CA ALA A 33 16.36 -6.36 0.16
C ALA A 33 17.17 -6.42 -1.16
N GLU A 34 16.93 -7.44 -1.99
CA GLU A 34 17.61 -7.68 -3.28
C GLU A 34 16.71 -7.33 -4.48
N ALA A 35 15.51 -6.79 -4.23
CA ALA A 35 14.54 -6.50 -5.28
C ALA A 35 14.83 -5.19 -6.04
N ALA A 36 15.64 -4.29 -5.47
CA ALA A 36 15.97 -3.00 -6.09
C ALA A 36 16.62 -3.19 -7.47
N GLY A 37 16.07 -2.52 -8.50
CA GLY A 37 16.54 -2.62 -9.88
C GLY A 37 15.98 -3.80 -10.69
N ARG A 38 15.13 -4.65 -10.08
CA ARG A 38 14.40 -5.72 -10.78
C ARG A 38 12.99 -5.27 -11.19
N PHE A 39 12.34 -6.05 -12.04
CA PHE A 39 10.96 -5.84 -12.48
C PHE A 39 10.02 -6.86 -11.84
N LEU A 40 8.82 -6.42 -11.45
CA LEU A 40 7.75 -7.32 -11.01
C LEU A 40 7.20 -8.09 -12.21
N THR A 41 6.99 -9.39 -12.05
CA THR A 41 6.37 -10.24 -13.08
C THR A 41 4.85 -10.32 -12.95
N GLU A 42 4.30 -9.91 -11.81
CA GLU A 42 2.86 -9.87 -11.53
C GLU A 42 2.51 -8.67 -10.65
N ALA A 43 1.22 -8.31 -10.62
CA ALA A 43 0.73 -7.26 -9.73
C ALA A 43 0.82 -7.71 -8.27
N VAL A 44 1.21 -6.79 -7.38
CA VAL A 44 1.27 -7.04 -5.94
C VAL A 44 0.10 -6.32 -5.27
N SER A 45 -0.76 -7.06 -4.59
CA SER A 45 -1.85 -6.53 -3.78
C SER A 45 -1.53 -6.63 -2.30
N SER A 46 -1.97 -5.64 -1.50
CA SER A 46 -1.87 -5.75 -0.04
C SER A 46 -2.77 -6.88 0.48
N PRO A 47 -2.28 -7.77 1.35
CA PRO A 47 -3.11 -8.79 1.98
C PRO A 47 -3.92 -8.26 3.18
N LEU A 48 -3.70 -7.00 3.58
CA LEU A 48 -4.25 -6.40 4.79
C LEU A 48 -4.43 -4.89 4.67
N ASP A 49 -5.32 -4.34 5.48
CA ASP A 49 -5.51 -2.90 5.62
C ASP A 49 -4.36 -2.26 6.40
N LEU A 50 -4.07 -0.99 6.10
CA LEU A 50 -3.08 -0.21 6.81
C LEU A 50 -3.65 1.20 7.11
N PRO A 51 -3.87 1.56 8.38
CA PRO A 51 -3.59 0.77 9.59
C PRO A 51 -4.52 -0.45 9.73
N PRO A 52 -4.08 -1.51 10.42
CA PRO A 52 -4.90 -2.73 10.59
C PRO A 52 -6.08 -2.55 11.56
N PHE A 53 -6.16 -1.43 12.26
CA PHE A 53 -7.24 -1.06 13.18
C PHE A 53 -7.26 0.45 13.38
N ASP A 54 -8.39 0.98 13.88
CA ASP A 54 -8.53 2.39 14.24
C ASP A 54 -7.55 2.74 15.37
N ASN A 55 -6.66 3.70 15.12
CA ASN A 55 -5.71 4.20 16.11
C ASN A 55 -5.80 5.72 16.23
N SER A 56 -5.24 6.26 17.31
CA SER A 56 -5.14 7.71 17.47
C SER A 56 -3.97 8.24 16.66
N ALA A 57 -4.22 9.24 15.81
CA ALA A 57 -3.17 9.97 15.09
C ALA A 57 -2.39 10.95 15.98
N MET A 58 -2.90 11.23 17.18
CA MET A 58 -2.35 12.23 18.09
C MET A 58 -2.44 11.77 19.55
N ASP A 59 -1.66 12.41 20.40
CA ASP A 59 -1.89 12.34 21.84
C ASP A 59 -3.18 13.07 22.20
N GLY A 60 -4.03 12.45 23.02
CA GLY A 60 -5.32 13.02 23.40
C GLY A 60 -6.20 12.07 24.19
N TYR A 61 -7.51 12.33 24.15
CA TYR A 61 -8.52 11.54 24.83
C TYR A 61 -9.49 10.95 23.83
N ALA A 62 -9.65 9.62 23.86
CA ALA A 62 -10.75 8.96 23.17
C ALA A 62 -12.05 9.26 23.92
N VAL A 63 -13.05 9.80 23.20
CA VAL A 63 -14.37 10.14 23.74
C VAL A 63 -15.45 9.65 22.79
N ARG A 64 -16.67 9.43 23.30
CA ARG A 64 -17.83 9.25 22.43
C ARG A 64 -18.27 10.61 21.91
N ALA A 65 -18.46 10.73 20.60
CA ALA A 65 -18.92 11.98 19.98
C ALA A 65 -20.26 12.46 20.58
N ALA A 66 -21.16 11.52 20.93
CA ALA A 66 -22.45 11.84 21.54
C ALA A 66 -22.31 12.52 22.92
N ASP A 67 -21.32 12.12 23.74
CA ASP A 67 -21.14 12.65 25.09
C ASP A 67 -20.71 14.12 25.09
N ILE A 68 -20.10 14.58 24.00
CA ILE A 68 -19.62 15.96 23.83
C ILE A 68 -20.49 16.79 22.87
N ALA A 69 -21.61 16.25 22.40
CA ALA A 69 -22.42 16.89 21.35
C ALA A 69 -22.96 18.28 21.72
N THR A 70 -23.16 18.56 23.02
CA THR A 70 -23.63 19.86 23.52
C THR A 70 -22.52 20.73 24.11
N ALA A 71 -21.25 20.32 23.99
CA ALA A 71 -20.14 21.07 24.55
C ALA A 71 -19.95 22.39 23.78
N SER A 72 -19.83 23.50 24.51
CA SER A 72 -19.40 24.80 23.97
C SER A 72 -18.33 25.41 24.86
N ALA A 73 -17.72 26.52 24.42
CA ALA A 73 -16.74 27.25 25.22
C ALA A 73 -17.36 27.80 26.53
N GLU A 74 -18.62 28.23 26.47
CA GLU A 74 -19.38 28.78 27.61
C GLU A 74 -19.96 27.68 28.50
N LYS A 75 -20.24 26.51 27.92
CA LYS A 75 -20.82 25.36 28.62
C LYS A 75 -20.02 24.07 28.28
N PRO A 76 -18.84 23.88 28.89
CA PRO A 76 -18.03 22.70 28.64
C PRO A 76 -18.69 21.44 29.22
N VAL A 77 -18.48 20.31 28.56
CA VAL A 77 -18.77 18.98 29.12
C VAL A 77 -17.54 18.50 29.89
N VAL A 78 -17.75 18.06 31.13
CA VAL A 78 -16.70 17.45 31.95
C VAL A 78 -16.85 15.94 31.91
N LEU A 79 -15.82 15.25 31.43
CA LEU A 79 -15.76 13.79 31.37
C LEU A 79 -14.77 13.24 32.38
N ARG A 80 -15.07 12.08 32.95
CA ARG A 80 -14.15 11.34 33.81
C ARG A 80 -13.25 10.45 32.95
N ARG A 81 -11.92 10.56 33.13
CA ARG A 81 -10.98 9.61 32.53
C ARG A 81 -11.18 8.22 33.16
N VAL A 82 -11.57 7.24 32.36
CA VAL A 82 -11.82 5.85 32.80
C VAL A 82 -10.63 4.92 32.61
N GLY A 83 -9.65 5.33 31.81
CA GLY A 83 -8.46 4.55 31.50
C GLY A 83 -7.45 5.34 30.68
N GLN A 84 -6.38 4.67 30.30
CA GLN A 84 -5.34 5.16 29.41
C GLN A 84 -4.77 3.95 28.65
N ILE A 85 -4.37 4.15 27.40
CA ILE A 85 -3.71 3.13 26.57
C ILE A 85 -2.44 3.71 25.96
N GLY A 86 -1.37 2.93 25.97
CA GLY A 86 -0.17 3.19 25.17
C GLY A 86 -0.18 2.45 23.83
N ALA A 87 0.88 2.64 23.04
CA ALA A 87 1.08 1.87 21.83
C ALA A 87 1.18 0.37 22.13
N GLY A 88 0.40 -0.45 21.41
CA GLY A 88 0.35 -1.90 21.60
C GLY A 88 -0.57 -2.37 22.74
N GLU A 89 -1.26 -1.46 23.42
CA GLU A 89 -2.20 -1.79 24.50
C GLU A 89 -3.66 -1.65 24.07
N VAL A 90 -4.55 -2.27 24.83
CA VAL A 90 -6.00 -2.19 24.67
C VAL A 90 -6.65 -1.91 26.01
N PHE A 91 -7.69 -1.06 25.99
CA PHE A 91 -8.51 -0.82 27.16
C PHE A 91 -9.63 -1.85 27.23
N ALA A 92 -9.59 -2.74 28.22
CA ALA A 92 -10.60 -3.79 28.40
C ALA A 92 -11.89 -3.31 29.10
N GLY A 93 -11.93 -2.06 29.55
CA GLY A 93 -13.12 -1.48 30.19
C GLY A 93 -14.10 -0.88 29.18
N ASN A 94 -15.28 -0.49 29.66
CA ASN A 94 -16.28 0.21 28.85
C ASN A 94 -16.07 1.72 28.90
N VAL A 95 -16.11 2.35 27.73
CA VAL A 95 -16.22 3.80 27.60
C VAL A 95 -17.70 4.15 27.53
N GLY A 96 -18.38 4.21 28.68
CA GLY A 96 -19.81 4.55 28.81
C GLY A 96 -20.77 3.64 28.05
#